data_AF-W6TB60-F1
#
_entry.id   AF-W6TB60-F1
#
_cell.length_a   1.000
_cell.length_b   1.000
_cell.length_c   1.000
_cell.angle_alpha   90.00
_cell.angle_beta   90.00
_cell.angle_gamma   90.00
#
_symmetry.space_group_name_H-M   'P 1'
#
loop_
_entity.id
_entity.type
_entity.pdbx_description
1 polymer ?
#
loop_
_entity_poly.entity_id
_entity_poly.type
_entity_poly.pdbx_seq_one_letter_code
_entity_poly.pdbx_strand_id
1 'polypeptide(L)'
;MSVSKSVTMANIAAHLTNQPTFMAFELDKHVYANQLIPKQLLAKKLTTVAYPMGKVTFTQTALALADEFGAPLLTVPVADVTGVTVGIYQTVVGDLGAITPISTQYTLNLVVKTTMATYDLLNQDLTAVPALLTWLAATPVAVTDPMQLRAQLDTADWTQLDQQQVEQWAQGSAYATPWQQLGAAAPTSKLAK
;
A
#
# COMPACT_ATOMS: atom_id res chain seq x y z
N MET A 1 1.19 -37.25 -8.07
CA MET A 1 2.33 -36.33 -7.86
C MET A 1 1.86 -34.93 -8.22
N SER A 2 1.61 -34.09 -7.21
CA SER A 2 1.18 -32.70 -7.41
C SER A 2 2.37 -31.86 -7.86
N VAL A 3 2.33 -31.38 -9.10
CA VAL A 3 3.32 -30.45 -9.65
C VAL A 3 3.20 -29.15 -8.85
N SER A 4 4.19 -28.86 -8.01
CA SER A 4 4.36 -27.53 -7.43
C SER A 4 4.51 -26.55 -8.58
N LYS A 5 3.48 -25.73 -8.79
CA LYS A 5 3.50 -24.69 -9.81
C LYS A 5 4.48 -23.62 -9.32
N SER A 6 5.74 -23.77 -9.72
CA SER A 6 6.79 -22.76 -9.58
C SER A 6 6.25 -21.46 -10.19
N VAL A 7 5.84 -20.51 -9.35
CA VAL A 7 5.56 -19.14 -9.78
C VAL A 7 6.92 -18.55 -10.16
N THR A 8 7.22 -18.52 -11.46
CA THR A 8 8.47 -17.94 -11.97
C THR A 8 8.52 -16.44 -11.66
N MET A 9 9.69 -15.91 -11.27
CA MET A 9 9.90 -14.50 -10.88
C MET A 9 9.31 -13.48 -11.87
N ALA A 10 9.28 -13.80 -13.18
CA ALA A 10 8.67 -12.97 -14.21
C ALA A 10 7.16 -12.71 -13.98
N ASN A 11 6.47 -13.66 -13.36
CA ASN A 11 5.05 -13.53 -13.05
C ASN A 11 4.83 -12.56 -11.87
N ILE A 12 5.73 -12.55 -10.89
CA ILE A 12 5.61 -11.67 -9.72
C ILE A 12 5.85 -10.21 -10.12
N ALA A 13 6.88 -9.92 -10.93
CA ALA A 13 7.13 -8.57 -11.44
C ALA A 13 5.97 -8.03 -12.31
N ALA A 14 5.37 -8.89 -13.15
CA ALA A 14 4.17 -8.53 -13.91
C ALA A 14 2.93 -8.38 -13.01
N HIS A 15 2.85 -9.11 -11.90
CA HIS A 15 1.78 -8.93 -10.91
C HIS A 15 1.86 -7.55 -10.23
N LEU A 16 3.05 -7.04 -9.94
CA LEU A 16 3.23 -5.71 -9.31
C LEU A 16 2.64 -4.54 -10.13
N THR A 17 2.56 -4.69 -11.46
CA THR A 17 1.98 -3.67 -12.34
C THR A 17 0.48 -3.86 -12.62
N ASN A 18 -0.07 -5.03 -12.27
CA ASN A 18 -1.43 -5.43 -12.63
C ASN A 18 -2.40 -5.43 -11.44
N GLN A 19 -1.89 -5.40 -10.21
CA GLN A 19 -2.71 -5.37 -9.00
C GLN A 19 -2.00 -4.62 -7.85
N PRO A 20 -2.76 -3.97 -6.95
CA PRO A 20 -2.24 -3.48 -5.68
C PRO A 20 -1.54 -4.59 -4.89
N THR A 21 -0.38 -4.28 -4.33
CA THR A 21 0.47 -5.27 -3.65
C THR A 21 0.84 -4.80 -2.25
N PHE A 22 0.55 -5.63 -1.25
CA PHE A 22 0.98 -5.39 0.12
C PHE A 22 2.48 -5.61 0.27
N MET A 23 3.21 -4.60 0.72
CA MET A 23 4.64 -4.68 0.97
C MET A 23 5.03 -4.03 2.29
N ALA A 24 6.01 -4.63 2.99
CA ALA A 24 6.69 -3.93 4.06
C ALA A 24 7.47 -2.76 3.46
N PHE A 25 7.45 -1.61 4.12
CA PHE A 25 8.18 -0.42 3.68
C PHE A 25 9.45 -0.32 4.51
N GLU A 26 10.61 -0.25 3.86
CA GLU A 26 11.87 0.02 4.53
C GLU A 26 12.35 1.43 4.18
N LEU A 27 12.24 2.34 5.15
CA LEU A 27 12.64 3.74 5.05
C LEU A 27 13.68 4.02 6.14
N ASP A 28 14.81 4.60 5.78
CA ASP A 28 15.91 4.89 6.71
C ASP A 28 16.30 3.69 7.60
N LYS A 29 16.38 2.50 6.99
CA LYS A 29 16.67 1.20 7.65
C LYS A 29 15.63 0.76 8.70
N HIS A 30 14.52 1.48 8.84
CA HIS A 30 13.39 1.06 9.65
C HIS A 30 12.37 0.33 8.78
N VAL A 31 11.87 -0.81 9.26
CA VAL A 31 10.91 -1.65 8.53
C VAL A 31 9.52 -1.50 9.14
N TYR A 32 8.61 -0.95 8.35
CA TYR A 32 7.20 -0.83 8.62
C TYR A 32 6.48 -2.04 8.01
N ALA A 33 6.14 -3.00 8.86
CA ALA A 33 5.59 -4.28 8.42
C ALA A 33 4.06 -4.25 8.35
N ASN A 34 3.49 -4.93 7.36
CA ASN A 34 2.06 -5.21 7.36
C ASN A 34 1.68 -6.08 8.57
N GLN A 35 0.56 -5.77 9.21
CA GLN A 35 0.06 -6.58 10.32
C GLN A 35 -0.50 -7.89 9.76
N LEU A 36 0.23 -8.99 10.00
CA LEU A 36 -0.29 -10.33 9.74
C LEU A 36 -1.53 -10.54 10.61
N ILE A 37 -2.72 -10.62 10.01
CA ILE A 37 -3.92 -11.05 10.74
C ILE A 37 -3.59 -12.43 11.35
N PRO A 38 -3.59 -12.57 12.69
CA PRO A 38 -3.23 -13.83 13.32
C PRO A 38 -4.18 -14.93 12.84
N LYS A 39 -3.60 -16.02 12.34
CA LYS A 39 -4.32 -17.22 11.89
C LYS A 39 -5.17 -17.76 13.04
N GLN A 40 -6.46 -17.41 13.09
CA GLN A 40 -7.40 -18.24 13.82
C GLN A 40 -7.44 -19.61 13.12
N LEU A 41 -7.02 -20.65 13.84
CA LEU A 41 -6.76 -22.01 13.36
C LEU A 41 -7.97 -22.69 12.65
N LEU A 42 -9.15 -22.07 12.67
CA LEU A 42 -10.39 -22.56 12.07
C LEU A 42 -10.93 -21.72 10.89
N ALA A 43 -10.34 -20.55 10.59
CA ALA A 43 -10.77 -19.70 9.46
C ALA A 43 -10.18 -20.12 8.09
N LYS A 44 -9.88 -21.42 7.93
CA LYS A 44 -9.48 -21.99 6.63
C LYS A 44 -10.69 -21.98 5.68
N LYS A 45 -10.89 -20.87 4.94
CA LYS A 45 -11.24 -20.87 3.50
C LYS A 45 -11.80 -19.56 2.90
N LEU A 46 -11.88 -18.42 3.58
CA LEU A 46 -12.53 -17.25 2.98
C LEU A 46 -11.83 -15.89 3.11
N THR A 47 -10.67 -15.78 3.77
CA THR A 47 -9.84 -14.57 3.64
C THR A 47 -8.88 -14.75 2.47
N THR A 48 -9.36 -14.41 1.27
CA THR A 48 -8.55 -14.29 0.06
C THR A 48 -7.65 -13.05 0.17
N VAL A 49 -6.70 -13.04 1.11
CA VAL A 49 -5.63 -12.04 1.12
C VAL A 49 -4.65 -12.50 0.05
N ALA A 50 -4.77 -11.95 -1.17
CA ALA A 50 -3.94 -12.35 -2.30
C ALA A 50 -2.47 -11.94 -2.04
N TYR A 51 -1.65 -12.90 -1.60
CA TYR A 51 -0.18 -12.82 -1.41
C TYR A 51 0.56 -12.31 -2.67
N PRO A 52 1.80 -11.76 -2.58
CA PRO A 52 2.81 -11.93 -1.52
C PRO A 52 3.22 -10.64 -0.77
N MET A 53 3.58 -10.81 0.52
CA MET A 53 4.18 -9.77 1.35
C MET A 53 5.68 -9.67 1.07
N GLY A 54 6.03 -8.87 0.07
CA GLY A 54 7.40 -8.48 -0.19
C GLY A 54 7.87 -7.29 0.66
N LYS A 55 9.06 -6.77 0.35
CA LYS A 55 9.59 -5.54 0.93
C LYS A 55 9.95 -4.57 -0.17
N VAL A 56 9.58 -3.31 0.00
CA VAL A 56 10.13 -2.21 -0.79
C VAL A 56 11.10 -1.40 0.07
N THR A 57 12.35 -1.31 -0.36
CA THR A 57 13.36 -0.45 0.25
C THR A 57 13.45 0.87 -0.50
N PHE A 58 13.28 1.96 0.24
CA PHE A 58 13.34 3.33 -0.26
C PHE A 58 14.74 3.90 -0.06
N THR A 59 15.40 4.26 -1.16
CA THR A 59 16.70 4.96 -1.14
C THR A 59 16.57 6.29 -1.90
N GLN A 60 17.57 7.17 -1.83
CA GLN A 60 17.54 8.42 -2.60
C GLN A 60 17.59 8.21 -4.12
N THR A 61 18.07 7.04 -4.58
CA THR A 61 18.32 6.77 -6.00
C THR A 61 17.38 5.74 -6.60
N ALA A 62 16.74 4.89 -5.78
CA ALA A 62 15.89 3.81 -6.26
C ALA A 62 14.87 3.31 -5.22
N LEU A 63 13.82 2.69 -5.74
CA LEU A 63 12.89 1.82 -5.02
C LEU A 63 13.25 0.36 -5.36
N ALA A 64 13.72 -0.39 -4.38
CA ALA A 64 14.08 -1.79 -4.56
C ALA A 64 12.99 -2.70 -3.98
N LEU A 65 12.30 -3.44 -4.84
CA LEU A 65 11.23 -4.36 -4.48
C LEU A 65 11.79 -5.77 -4.43
N ALA A 66 11.52 -6.47 -3.34
CA ALA A 66 11.89 -7.86 -3.12
C ALA A 66 10.68 -8.67 -2.66
N ASP A 67 10.72 -9.99 -2.86
CA ASP A 67 9.68 -10.90 -2.37
C ASP A 67 9.78 -11.14 -0.86
N GLU A 68 8.91 -12.01 -0.31
CA GLU A 68 8.88 -12.34 1.11
C GLU A 68 10.16 -13.03 1.64
N PHE A 69 10.99 -13.57 0.74
CA PHE A 69 12.28 -14.19 1.07
C PHE A 69 13.45 -13.23 0.85
N GLY A 70 13.19 -12.00 0.42
CA GLY A 70 14.21 -10.99 0.12
C GLY A 70 14.87 -11.16 -1.24
N ALA A 71 14.33 -12.01 -2.13
CA ALA A 71 14.84 -12.12 -3.49
C ALA A 71 14.44 -10.86 -4.30
N PRO A 72 15.39 -10.23 -5.02
CA PRO A 72 15.08 -9.03 -5.82
C PRO A 72 14.04 -9.32 -6.90
N LEU A 73 12.97 -8.53 -6.94
CA LEU A 73 11.91 -8.61 -7.95
C LEU A 73 12.05 -7.52 -9.01
N LEU A 74 12.26 -6.29 -8.55
CA LEU A 74 12.28 -5.11 -9.40
C LEU A 74 13.09 -4.01 -8.72
N THR A 75 13.81 -3.22 -9.49
CA THR A 75 14.40 -1.96 -9.01
C THR A 75 13.94 -0.85 -9.93
N VAL A 76 13.31 0.17 -9.35
CA VAL A 76 12.84 1.36 -10.07
C VAL A 76 13.75 2.52 -9.70
N PRO A 77 14.59 3.03 -10.62
CA PRO A 77 15.34 4.25 -10.39
C PRO A 77 14.40 5.42 -10.09
N VAL A 78 14.75 6.25 -9.11
CA VAL A 78 13.99 7.47 -8.78
C VAL A 78 13.91 8.40 -9.99
N ALA A 79 14.95 8.44 -10.82
CA ALA A 79 14.99 9.23 -12.04
C ALA A 79 13.90 8.85 -13.06
N ASP A 80 13.40 7.61 -13.00
CA ASP A 80 12.35 7.11 -13.91
C ASP A 80 10.93 7.37 -13.35
N VAL A 81 10.82 7.85 -12.11
CA VAL A 81 9.55 8.15 -11.44
C VAL A 81 9.03 9.51 -11.93
N THR A 82 7.89 9.48 -12.63
CA THR A 82 7.25 10.66 -13.18
C THR A 82 6.23 11.28 -12.22
N GLY A 83 5.78 10.52 -11.22
CA GLY A 83 4.92 11.05 -10.18
C GLY A 83 4.62 10.02 -9.10
N VAL A 84 4.26 10.53 -7.92
CA VAL A 84 3.86 9.73 -6.77
C VAL A 84 2.53 10.24 -6.24
N THR A 85 1.61 9.34 -5.91
CA THR A 85 0.42 9.66 -5.12
C THR A 85 0.47 8.91 -3.81
N VAL A 86 0.14 9.59 -2.71
CA VAL A 86 0.07 9.01 -1.36
C VAL A 86 -1.31 9.25 -0.78
N GLY A 87 -1.87 8.24 -0.12
CA GLY A 87 -3.16 8.34 0.55
C GLY A 87 -3.44 7.15 1.45
N ILE A 88 -4.62 7.13 2.07
CA ILE A 88 -5.03 6.09 3.00
C ILE A 88 -6.40 5.56 2.57
N TYR A 89 -6.45 4.26 2.25
CA TYR A 89 -7.71 3.58 1.99
C TYR A 89 -8.43 3.22 3.28
N GLN A 90 -9.76 3.27 3.19
CA GLN A 90 -10.65 2.68 4.18
C GLN A 90 -11.19 1.36 3.62
N THR A 91 -10.78 0.26 4.24
CA THR A 91 -11.18 -1.09 3.85
C THR A 91 -12.02 -1.71 4.95
N VAL A 92 -12.99 -2.54 4.59
CA VAL A 92 -13.79 -3.29 5.57
C VAL A 92 -13.23 -4.69 5.68
N VAL A 93 -12.90 -5.08 6.90
CA VAL A 93 -12.58 -6.46 7.25
C VAL A 93 -13.73 -7.04 8.06
N GLY A 94 -14.28 -8.16 7.57
CA GLY A 94 -15.32 -8.91 8.27
C GLY A 94 -14.73 -10.10 8.99
N ASP A 95 -14.92 -10.20 10.31
CA ASP A 95 -14.65 -11.41 11.07
C ASP A 95 -15.86 -12.37 10.98
N LEU A 96 -15.65 -13.60 10.51
CA LEU A 96 -16.74 -14.57 10.34
C LEU A 96 -17.24 -15.10 11.70
N GLY A 97 -18.28 -14.48 12.24
CA GLY A 97 -19.00 -14.87 13.46
C GLY A 97 -20.46 -14.40 13.45
N ALA A 98 -21.31 -14.96 14.32
CA ALA A 98 -22.78 -14.76 14.28
C ALA A 98 -23.26 -13.31 14.57
N ILE A 99 -22.36 -12.44 15.05
CA ILE A 99 -22.58 -11.00 15.27
C ILE A 99 -21.23 -10.33 14.94
N THR A 100 -21.00 -9.95 13.69
CA THR A 100 -19.71 -9.36 13.28
C THR A 100 -19.71 -7.84 13.46
N PRO A 101 -18.87 -7.26 14.34
CA PRO A 101 -18.53 -5.86 14.24
C PRO A 101 -17.74 -5.66 12.95
N ILE A 102 -18.28 -4.86 12.02
CA ILE A 102 -17.53 -4.34 10.87
C ILE A 102 -16.39 -3.49 11.44
N SER A 103 -15.14 -3.91 11.26
CA SER A 103 -13.98 -3.08 11.60
C SER A 103 -13.42 -2.46 10.34
N THR A 104 -13.18 -1.15 10.40
CA THR A 104 -12.50 -0.41 9.35
C THR A 104 -11.00 -0.62 9.51
N GLN A 105 -10.36 -1.13 8.48
CA GLN A 105 -8.92 -1.20 8.37
C GLN A 105 -8.43 -0.09 7.44
N TYR A 106 -7.52 0.72 7.96
CA TYR A 106 -6.83 1.73 7.18
C TYR A 106 -5.57 1.17 6.54
N THR A 107 -5.34 1.49 5.28
CA THR A 107 -4.17 1.02 4.53
C THR A 107 -3.53 2.19 3.80
N LEU A 108 -2.27 2.47 4.10
CA LEU A 108 -1.44 3.38 3.33
C LEU A 108 -1.31 2.86 1.90
N ASN A 109 -1.58 3.74 0.95
CA ASN A 109 -1.42 3.52 -0.47
C ASN A 109 -0.37 4.46 -1.02
N LEU A 110 0.61 3.89 -1.71
CA LEU A 110 1.63 4.59 -2.45
C LEU A 110 1.53 4.16 -3.92
N VAL A 111 1.11 5.09 -4.77
CA VAL A 111 1.09 4.89 -6.22
C VAL A 111 2.34 5.51 -6.82
N VAL A 112 3.21 4.69 -7.37
CA VAL A 112 4.42 5.13 -8.07
C VAL A 112 4.18 5.03 -9.57
N LYS A 113 4.24 6.17 -10.26
CA LYS A 113 4.11 6.25 -11.72
C LYS A 113 5.48 6.43 -12.34
N THR A 114 5.75 5.65 -13.38
CA THR A 114 6.91 5.78 -14.27
C THR A 114 6.42 6.03 -15.69
N THR A 115 7.33 6.20 -16.64
CA THR A 115 6.97 6.25 -18.07
C THR A 115 6.40 4.92 -18.59
N MET A 116 6.77 3.80 -17.96
CA MET A 116 6.47 2.46 -18.45
C MET A 116 5.35 1.75 -17.69
N ALA A 117 5.16 2.08 -16.41
CA ALA A 117 4.29 1.34 -15.52
C ALA A 117 3.78 2.19 -14.35
N THR A 118 2.71 1.71 -13.70
CA THR A 118 2.23 2.19 -12.40
C THR A 118 2.31 1.05 -11.40
N TYR A 119 2.85 1.33 -10.23
CA TYR A 119 2.96 0.40 -9.12
C TYR A 119 2.08 0.89 -7.98
N ASP A 120 1.18 0.03 -7.50
CA ASP A 120 0.31 0.32 -6.38
C ASP A 120 0.79 -0.51 -5.17
N LEU A 121 1.43 0.18 -4.22
CA LEU A 121 2.08 -0.41 -3.06
C LEU A 121 1.26 -0.10 -1.81
N LEU A 122 0.91 -1.13 -1.05
CA LEU A 122 0.04 -1.04 0.11
C LEU A 122 0.79 -1.39 1.39
N ASN A 123 0.55 -0.62 2.45
CA ASN A 123 1.09 -0.87 3.77
C ASN A 123 0.03 -0.61 4.86
N GLN A 124 -0.11 -1.51 5.83
CA GLN A 124 -1.10 -1.38 6.91
C GLN A 124 -0.55 -0.63 8.15
N ASP A 125 0.76 -0.44 8.23
CA ASP A 125 1.42 0.33 9.26
C ASP A 125 1.44 1.82 8.87
N LEU A 126 0.46 2.56 9.37
CA LEU A 126 0.34 4.00 9.09
C LEU A 126 1.44 4.83 9.76
N THR A 127 2.20 4.27 10.68
CA THR A 127 3.38 4.95 11.24
C THR A 127 4.49 5.11 10.19
N ALA A 128 4.38 4.43 9.03
CA ALA A 128 5.24 4.65 7.87
C ALA A 128 5.03 6.02 7.22
N VAL A 129 3.87 6.68 7.40
CA VAL A 129 3.52 7.90 6.65
C VAL A 129 4.50 9.05 6.88
N PRO A 130 4.89 9.40 8.13
CA PRO A 130 5.89 10.45 8.36
C PRO A 130 7.23 10.18 7.68
N ALA A 131 7.76 8.96 7.78
CA ALA A 131 9.02 8.60 7.17
C ALA A 131 8.94 8.62 5.63
N LEU A 132 7.84 8.12 5.07
CA LEU A 132 7.58 8.15 3.63
C LEU A 132 7.49 9.59 3.09
N LEU A 133 6.75 10.46 3.77
CA LEU A 133 6.60 11.86 3.37
C LEU A 133 7.92 12.64 3.50
N THR A 134 8.75 12.30 4.50
CA THR A 134 10.11 12.85 4.64
C THR A 134 11.00 12.41 3.48
N TRP A 135 10.98 11.12 3.13
CA TRP A 135 11.71 10.59 1.98
C TRP A 135 11.25 11.25 0.67
N LEU A 136 9.94 11.40 0.46
CA LEU A 136 9.36 12.06 -0.70
C LEU A 136 9.75 13.54 -0.81
N ALA A 137 9.86 14.25 0.32
CA ALA A 137 10.30 15.65 0.34
C ALA A 137 11.78 15.81 -0.03
N ALA A 138 12.61 14.81 0.28
CA ALA A 138 14.03 14.77 -0.08
C ALA A 138 14.31 14.30 -1.52
N THR A 139 13.27 13.87 -2.24
CA THR A 139 13.39 13.22 -3.55
C THR A 139 12.81 14.14 -4.64
N PRO A 140 13.48 14.32 -5.79
CA PRO A 140 13.01 15.22 -6.85
C PRO A 140 11.86 14.60 -7.68
N VAL A 141 10.77 14.19 -7.03
CA VAL A 141 9.59 13.59 -7.67
C VAL A 141 8.36 14.47 -7.45
N ALA A 142 7.48 14.54 -8.44
CA ALA A 142 6.20 15.22 -8.29
C ALA A 142 5.28 14.41 -7.37
N VAL A 143 4.86 15.00 -6.24
CA VAL A 143 4.00 14.34 -5.25
C VAL A 143 2.58 14.91 -5.30
N THR A 144 1.61 14.03 -5.45
CA THR A 144 0.18 14.31 -5.27
C THR A 144 -0.24 13.79 -3.91
N ASP A 145 -0.67 14.70 -3.04
CA ASP A 145 -1.15 14.40 -1.68
C ASP A 145 -2.60 14.90 -1.55
N PRO A 146 -3.58 14.15 -2.09
CA PRO A 146 -4.96 14.60 -2.18
C PRO A 146 -5.67 14.59 -0.82
N MET A 147 -5.11 13.92 0.18
CA MET A 147 -5.60 13.90 1.56
C MET A 147 -4.88 14.93 2.46
N GLN A 148 -3.94 15.70 1.90
CA GLN A 148 -3.13 16.69 2.63
C GLN A 148 -2.40 16.09 3.85
N LEU A 149 -1.96 14.82 3.75
CA LEU A 149 -1.27 14.09 4.82
C LEU A 149 -0.01 14.82 5.30
N ARG A 150 0.68 15.55 4.40
CA ARG A 150 1.82 16.38 4.76
C ARG A 150 1.47 17.48 5.76
N ALA A 151 0.27 18.05 5.67
CA ALA A 151 -0.19 19.07 6.61
C ALA A 151 -0.53 18.49 7.99
N GLN A 152 -0.68 17.16 8.10
CA GLN A 152 -1.07 16.48 9.34
C GLN A 152 0.13 15.90 10.11
N LEU A 153 1.35 16.00 9.58
CA LEU A 153 2.54 15.35 10.13
C LEU A 153 2.78 15.66 11.62
N ASP A 154 2.59 16.92 12.01
CA ASP A 154 2.89 17.40 13.37
C ASP A 154 1.69 17.31 14.33
N THR A 155 0.49 17.05 13.80
CA THR A 155 -0.77 17.12 14.57
C THR A 155 -1.43 15.76 14.75
N ALA A 156 -1.19 14.82 13.85
CA ALA A 156 -1.77 13.49 13.90
C ALA A 156 -0.93 12.53 14.75
N ASP A 157 -1.60 11.74 15.59
CA ASP A 157 -1.00 10.54 16.19
C ASP A 157 -1.16 9.36 15.23
N TRP A 158 -0.12 9.10 14.44
CA TRP A 158 -0.09 8.02 13.44
C TRP A 158 -0.18 6.61 14.04
N THR A 159 -0.05 6.46 15.36
CA THR A 159 -0.25 5.18 16.06
C THR A 159 -1.72 4.94 16.43
N GLN A 160 -2.52 6.00 16.47
CA GLN A 160 -3.92 6.00 16.90
C GLN A 160 -4.75 6.97 16.06
N LEU A 161 -4.86 6.71 14.76
CA LEU A 161 -5.77 7.48 13.91
C LEU A 161 -7.23 7.14 14.22
N ASP A 162 -8.04 8.16 14.44
CA ASP A 162 -9.48 8.00 14.54
C ASP A 162 -10.15 7.98 13.15
N GLN A 163 -11.34 7.40 13.06
CA GLN A 163 -12.05 7.27 11.78
C GLN A 163 -12.46 8.63 11.21
N GLN A 164 -12.91 9.54 12.05
CA GLN A 164 -13.41 10.84 11.64
C GLN A 164 -12.30 11.69 11.00
N GLN A 165 -11.08 11.61 11.53
CA GLN A 165 -9.88 12.24 11.00
C GLN A 165 -9.58 11.75 9.59
N VAL A 166 -9.51 10.42 9.39
CA VAL A 166 -9.20 9.85 8.07
C VAL A 166 -10.30 10.18 7.06
N GLU A 167 -11.57 10.13 7.45
CA GLU A 167 -12.70 10.53 6.59
C GLU A 167 -12.64 12.01 6.22
N GLN A 168 -12.31 12.89 7.17
CA GLN A 168 -12.16 14.32 6.92
C GLN A 168 -11.03 14.61 5.95
N TRP A 169 -9.87 13.96 6.11
CA TRP A 169 -8.76 14.09 5.17
C TRP A 169 -9.08 13.53 3.80
N ALA A 170 -9.86 12.46 3.75
CA ALA A 170 -10.27 11.83 2.50
C ALA A 170 -11.27 12.70 1.71
N GLN A 171 -11.99 13.62 2.37
CA GLN A 171 -13.08 14.39 1.77
C GLN A 171 -12.66 15.13 0.49
N GLY A 172 -13.44 14.96 -0.58
CA GLY A 172 -13.18 15.57 -1.88
C GLY A 172 -12.07 14.88 -2.68
N SER A 173 -11.49 13.79 -2.16
CA SER A 173 -10.51 12.96 -2.86
C SER A 173 -11.07 11.61 -3.30
N ALA A 174 -10.30 10.95 -4.16
CA ALA A 174 -10.41 9.54 -4.50
C ALA A 174 -10.57 8.61 -3.28
N TYR A 175 -9.97 8.96 -2.14
CA TYR A 175 -9.95 8.14 -0.93
C TYR A 175 -11.25 8.27 -0.11
N ALA A 176 -12.15 9.21 -0.43
CA ALA A 176 -13.41 9.41 0.29
C ALA A 176 -14.42 8.26 0.12
N THR A 177 -14.26 7.41 -0.90
CA THR A 177 -15.19 6.32 -1.14
C THR A 177 -15.08 5.33 0.03
N PRO A 178 -16.13 5.11 0.84
CA PRO A 178 -16.07 4.13 1.90
C PRO A 178 -16.04 2.71 1.31
N TRP A 179 -15.45 1.78 2.05
CA TRP A 179 -15.46 0.34 1.73
C TRP A 179 -14.82 0.00 0.38
N GLN A 180 -13.70 0.65 0.06
CA GLN A 180 -13.01 0.38 -1.19
C GLN A 180 -12.55 -1.07 -1.22
N GLN A 181 -12.97 -1.81 -2.25
CA GLN A 181 -12.41 -3.12 -2.52
C GLN A 181 -10.96 -2.92 -2.94
N LEU A 182 -10.02 -3.44 -2.14
CA LEU A 182 -8.61 -3.54 -2.50
C LEU A 182 -8.51 -4.28 -3.85
N GLY A 183 -8.06 -3.58 -4.89
CA GLY A 183 -8.02 -4.11 -6.26
C GLY A 183 -8.95 -3.42 -7.25
N ALA A 184 -9.87 -2.55 -6.82
CA ALA A 184 -10.25 -1.44 -7.66
C ALA A 184 -8.98 -0.60 -7.87
N ALA A 185 -8.65 -0.23 -9.12
CA ALA A 185 -7.55 0.69 -9.36
C ALA A 185 -7.67 1.84 -8.37
N ALA A 186 -6.56 2.25 -7.73
CA ALA A 186 -6.52 3.55 -7.07
C ALA A 186 -7.26 4.54 -7.96
N PRO A 187 -8.13 5.44 -7.47
CA PRO A 187 -8.97 6.25 -8.35
C PRO A 187 -8.13 7.27 -9.12
N THR A 188 -7.37 6.77 -10.08
CA THR A 188 -6.59 7.45 -11.08
C THR A 188 -7.53 7.56 -12.26
N SER A 189 -8.42 8.56 -12.22
CA SER A 189 -9.15 9.12 -13.36
C SER A 189 -9.33 8.22 -14.60
N LYS A 190 -9.84 7.00 -14.45
CA LYS A 190 -10.29 6.16 -15.57
C LYS A 190 -11.81 6.22 -15.71
N LEU A 191 -12.36 7.41 -15.46
CA LEU A 191 -13.71 7.79 -15.84
C LEU A 191 -13.64 9.21 -16.42
N ALA A 192 -13.10 9.30 -17.63
CA ALA A 192 -13.34 10.42 -18.53
C ALA A 192 -13.13 9.96 -19.99
N LYS A 193 -14.04 9.11 -20.46
CA LYS A 193 -14.78 9.25 -21.73
C LYS A 193 -15.71 8.06 -21.90
#